data_AF-A0AAE6CJ01-F1
#
_entry.id   AF-A0AAE6CJ01-F1
#
_cell.length_a   1.000
_cell.length_b   1.000
_cell.length_c   1.000
_cell.angle_alpha   90.00
_cell.angle_beta   90.00
_cell.angle_gamma   90.00
#
_symmetry.space_group_name_H-M   'P 1'
#
loop_
_entity.id
_entity.type
_entity.pdbx_description
1 polymer ?
#
loop_
_entity_poly.entity_id
_entity_poly.type
_entity_poly.pdbx_seq_one_letter_code
_entity_poly.pdbx_strand_id
1 'polypeptide(L)'
;MAGVTLNFLSILKYSLILFVVGVSMSAAYTVLWGEDLASQSSLDFLFYQYLPINLVCLLVLSYYAKVQVRYTIFHLIAAVSISDLLGVIITSILMGEWFVSPLWVIDFPVTVITIGVAMIIGRSLRKGPIASWKVNAEN
;
A
#
# COMPACT_ATOMS: atom_id res chain seq x y z
N MET A 1 -18.11 12.00 -24.68
CA MET A 1 -17.37 11.78 -23.42
C MET A 1 -16.96 10.32 -23.38
N ALA A 2 -15.72 10.00 -23.76
CA ALA A 2 -15.24 8.63 -23.70
C ALA A 2 -15.04 8.25 -22.24
N GLY A 3 -15.75 7.22 -21.78
CA GLY A 3 -15.72 6.75 -20.39
C GLY A 3 -14.29 6.45 -19.95
N VAL A 4 -13.90 7.04 -18.84
CA VAL A 4 -12.64 6.72 -18.16
C VAL A 4 -12.77 5.31 -17.61
N THR A 5 -12.26 4.32 -18.34
CA THR A 5 -12.29 2.92 -17.90
C THR A 5 -11.16 2.71 -16.88
N LEU A 6 -11.52 2.80 -15.60
CA LEU A 6 -10.68 2.29 -14.52
C LEU A 6 -10.49 0.79 -14.70
N ASN A 7 -9.25 0.31 -14.62
CA ASN A 7 -8.97 -1.11 -14.75
C ASN A 7 -9.30 -1.81 -13.43
N PHE A 8 -10.58 -2.13 -13.25
CA PHE A 8 -11.11 -2.72 -12.02
C PHE A 8 -10.41 -4.02 -11.62
N LEU A 9 -10.12 -4.89 -12.59
CA LEU A 9 -9.40 -6.14 -12.35
C LEU A 9 -8.00 -5.87 -11.77
N SER A 10 -7.30 -4.88 -12.32
CA SER A 10 -6.01 -4.48 -11.78
C SER A 10 -6.14 -3.88 -10.38
N ILE A 11 -7.15 -3.05 -10.13
CA ILE A 11 -7.40 -2.47 -8.81
C ILE A 11 -7.58 -3.59 -7.79
N LEU A 12 -8.48 -4.53 -8.07
CA LEU A 12 -8.77 -5.66 -7.18
C LEU A 12 -7.52 -6.52 -6.92
N LYS A 13 -6.74 -6.82 -7.96
CA LYS A 13 -5.49 -7.59 -7.85
C LYS A 13 -4.51 -6.92 -6.87
N TYR A 14 -4.25 -5.63 -7.06
CA TYR A 14 -3.29 -4.92 -6.21
C TYR A 14 -3.83 -4.63 -4.82
N SER A 15 -5.16 -4.49 -4.66
CA SER A 15 -5.81 -4.41 -3.35
C SER A 15 -5.57 -5.69 -2.54
N LEU A 16 -5.76 -6.85 -3.17
CA LEU A 16 -5.57 -8.15 -2.53
C LEU A 16 -4.10 -8.40 -2.19
N ILE A 17 -3.17 -8.01 -3.07
CA ILE A 17 -1.72 -8.08 -2.78
C ILE A 17 -1.38 -7.20 -1.57
N LEU A 18 -1.86 -5.96 -1.54
CA LEU A 18 -1.63 -5.04 -0.41
C LEU A 18 -2.17 -5.61 0.89
N PHE A 19 -3.38 -6.15 0.87
CA PHE A 19 -4.00 -6.78 2.02
C PHE A 19 -3.16 -7.96 2.54
N VAL A 20 -2.79 -8.90 1.66
CA VAL A 20 -2.00 -10.07 2.04
C VAL A 20 -0.63 -9.67 2.58
N VAL A 21 0.04 -8.71 1.94
CA VAL A 21 1.33 -8.20 2.39
C VAL A 21 1.23 -7.53 3.74
N GLY A 22 0.25 -6.65 3.94
CA GLY A 22 0.04 -5.94 5.19
C GLY A 22 -0.23 -6.89 6.36
N VAL A 23 -1.14 -7.85 6.16
CA VAL A 23 -1.45 -8.89 7.16
C VAL A 23 -0.23 -9.76 7.44
N SER A 24 0.49 -10.21 6.41
CA SER A 24 1.65 -11.09 6.57
C SER A 24 2.79 -10.40 7.32
N MET A 25 3.07 -9.13 7.01
CA MET A 25 4.10 -8.36 7.72
C MET A 25 3.70 -8.07 9.17
N SER A 26 2.43 -7.75 9.41
CA SER A 26 1.91 -7.53 10.77
C SER A 26 1.95 -8.81 11.61
N ALA A 27 1.56 -9.96 11.03
CA ALA A 27 1.64 -11.26 11.67
C ALA A 27 3.09 -11.68 11.95
N ALA A 28 3.99 -11.51 10.97
CA ALA A 28 5.42 -11.79 11.15
C ALA A 28 6.01 -10.94 12.30
N TYR A 29 5.65 -9.66 12.37
CA TYR A 29 6.09 -8.80 13.46
C TYR A 29 5.57 -9.28 14.83
N THR A 30 4.28 -9.62 14.89
CA THR A 30 3.65 -10.16 16.12
C THR A 30 4.31 -11.46 16.57
N VAL A 31 4.67 -12.35 15.64
CA VAL A 31 5.34 -13.62 15.97
C VAL A 31 6.78 -13.40 16.45
N LEU A 32 7.50 -12.48 15.82
CA LEU A 32 8.92 -12.28 16.08
C LEU A 32 9.21 -11.37 17.29
N TRP A 33 8.31 -10.44 17.62
CA TRP A 33 8.50 -9.45 18.69
C TRP A 33 7.34 -9.38 19.70
N GLY A 34 6.36 -10.27 19.61
CA GLY A 34 5.07 -10.21 20.35
C GLY A 34 5.16 -9.98 21.86
N GLU A 35 6.16 -10.55 22.53
CA GLU A 35 6.35 -10.40 23.97
C GLU A 35 6.94 -9.03 24.36
N ASP A 36 7.72 -8.39 23.48
CA ASP A 36 8.35 -7.08 23.74
C ASP A 36 7.43 -5.90 23.40
N LEU A 37 6.43 -6.11 22.52
CA LEU A 37 5.48 -5.09 22.05
C LEU A 37 4.75 -4.35 23.18
N ALA A 38 4.39 -5.05 24.26
CA ALA A 38 3.64 -4.47 25.37
C ALA A 38 4.47 -3.50 26.23
N SER A 39 5.80 -3.55 26.11
CA SER A 39 6.74 -2.76 26.90
C SER A 39 7.47 -1.67 26.09
N GLN A 40 7.31 -1.69 24.77
CA GLN A 40 8.05 -0.80 23.87
C GLN A 40 7.55 0.64 23.91
N SER A 41 8.49 1.56 23.73
CA SER A 41 8.17 2.98 23.60
C SER A 41 7.42 3.24 22.29
N SER A 42 6.65 4.34 22.23
CA SER A 42 5.89 4.71 21.03
C SER A 42 6.78 4.94 19.79
N LEU A 43 8.06 5.30 20.00
CA LEU A 43 9.03 5.46 18.92
C LEU A 43 9.49 4.11 18.38
N ASP A 44 9.75 3.14 19.25
CA ASP A 44 10.15 1.79 18.85
C ASP A 44 9.04 1.13 18.03
N PHE A 45 7.79 1.27 18.46
CA PHE A 45 6.62 0.80 17.70
C PHE A 45 6.57 1.41 16.28
N LEU A 46 6.90 2.70 16.13
CA LEU A 46 6.89 3.39 14.85
C LEU A 46 8.00 2.87 13.91
N PHE A 47 9.22 2.70 14.43
CA PHE A 47 10.37 2.26 13.64
C PHE A 47 10.39 0.75 13.36
N TYR A 48 9.95 -0.07 14.31
CA TYR A 48 10.06 -1.53 14.19
C TYR A 48 8.81 -2.17 13.59
N GLN A 49 7.62 -1.61 13.81
CA GLN A 49 6.38 -2.15 13.23
C GLN A 49 5.88 -1.35 12.03
N TYR A 50 5.69 -0.03 12.19
CA TYR A 50 5.06 0.78 11.15
C TYR A 50 5.94 0.97 9.93
N LEU A 51 7.22 1.31 10.14
CA LEU A 51 8.14 1.61 9.04
C LEU A 51 8.30 0.41 8.08
N PRO A 52 8.57 -0.83 8.54
CA PRO A 52 8.77 -1.96 7.63
C PRO A 52 7.51 -2.31 6.85
N ILE A 53 6.33 -2.29 7.50
CA ILE A 53 5.05 -2.54 6.83
C ILE A 53 4.82 -1.50 5.72
N ASN A 54 4.99 -0.22 6.04
CA ASN A 54 4.79 0.86 5.07
C ASN A 54 5.81 0.82 3.92
N LEU A 55 7.06 0.40 4.16
CA LEU A 55 8.05 0.22 3.11
C LEU A 55 7.65 -0.87 2.11
N VAL A 56 7.13 -2.02 2.58
CA VAL A 56 6.68 -3.07 1.65
C VAL A 56 5.42 -2.63 0.89
N CYS A 57 4.47 -1.99 1.56
CA CYS A 57 3.30 -1.39 0.90
C CYS A 57 3.72 -0.35 -0.16
N LEU A 58 4.71 0.48 0.15
CA LEU A 58 5.27 1.47 -0.77
C LEU A 58 5.88 0.81 -2.01
N LEU A 59 6.57 -0.32 -1.87
CA LEU A 59 7.12 -1.07 -3.01
C LEU A 59 6.00 -1.59 -3.93
N VAL A 60 4.96 -2.20 -3.35
CA VAL A 60 3.81 -2.70 -4.11
C VAL A 60 3.10 -1.57 -4.83
N LEU A 61 2.82 -0.46 -4.14
CA LEU A 61 2.17 0.72 -4.71
C LEU A 61 3.03 1.39 -5.78
N SER A 62 4.35 1.50 -5.57
CA SER A 62 5.27 2.08 -6.55
C SER A 62 5.31 1.26 -7.83
N TYR A 63 5.33 -0.08 -7.71
CA TYR A 63 5.25 -0.97 -8.85
C TYR A 63 3.90 -0.84 -9.56
N TYR A 64 2.80 -0.78 -8.81
CA TYR A 64 1.48 -0.57 -9.40
C TYR A 64 1.39 0.78 -10.14
N ALA A 65 1.92 1.84 -9.52
CA ALA A 65 2.01 3.17 -10.07
C ALA A 65 2.87 3.23 -11.35
N LYS A 66 3.88 2.37 -11.49
CA LYS A 66 4.68 2.22 -12.72
C LYS A 66 3.88 1.63 -13.87
N VAL A 67 2.98 0.68 -13.58
CA VAL A 67 2.20 -0.01 -14.62
C VAL A 67 1.04 0.88 -15.13
N GLN A 68 0.43 1.71 -14.27
CA GLN A 68 -0.79 2.46 -14.61
C GLN A 68 -0.53 3.81 -15.29
N VAL A 69 -0.67 3.89 -16.62
CA VAL A 69 -0.35 5.10 -17.42
C VAL A 69 -1.33 6.25 -17.19
N ARG A 70 -2.63 5.93 -17.06
CA ARG A 70 -3.70 6.92 -16.92
C ARG A 70 -4.34 6.79 -15.54
N TYR A 71 -4.76 7.91 -14.96
CA TYR A 71 -5.50 7.95 -13.70
C TYR A 71 -4.80 7.18 -12.56
N THR A 72 -3.45 7.22 -12.51
CA THR A 72 -2.63 6.49 -11.54
C THR A 72 -3.09 6.76 -10.11
N ILE A 73 -3.37 8.02 -9.77
CA ILE A 73 -3.81 8.42 -8.44
C ILE A 73 -5.14 7.76 -8.04
N PHE A 74 -6.12 7.70 -8.94
CA PHE A 74 -7.40 7.06 -8.68
C PHE A 74 -7.26 5.54 -8.52
N HIS A 75 -6.37 4.90 -9.28
CA HIS A 75 -6.09 3.47 -9.13
C HIS A 75 -5.41 3.16 -7.79
N LEU A 76 -4.45 4.00 -7.36
CA LEU A 76 -3.77 3.83 -6.07
C LEU A 76 -4.75 4.04 -4.91
N ILE A 77 -5.53 5.13 -4.94
CA ILE A 77 -6.54 5.41 -3.91
C ILE A 77 -7.53 4.25 -3.83
N ALA A 78 -8.10 3.82 -4.96
CA ALA A 78 -9.07 2.72 -4.97
C ALA A 78 -8.46 1.42 -4.41
N ALA A 79 -7.22 1.09 -4.79
CA ALA A 79 -6.58 -0.14 -4.33
C ALA A 79 -6.30 -0.14 -2.83
N VAL A 80 -5.84 0.99 -2.29
CA VAL A 80 -5.61 1.16 -0.86
C VAL A 80 -6.93 1.14 -0.10
N SER A 81 -7.95 1.90 -0.54
CA SER A 81 -9.25 1.92 0.14
C SER A 81 -9.92 0.54 0.18
N ILE A 82 -9.85 -0.25 -0.91
CA ILE A 82 -10.38 -1.61 -0.90
C ILE A 82 -9.58 -2.50 0.06
N SER A 83 -8.24 -2.38 0.07
CA SER A 83 -7.38 -3.10 1.02
C SER A 83 -7.73 -2.77 2.47
N ASP A 84 -7.90 -1.50 2.81
CA ASP A 84 -8.23 -1.04 4.17
C ASP A 84 -9.62 -1.51 4.59
N LEU A 85 -10.61 -1.44 3.68
CA LEU A 85 -11.96 -1.94 3.93
C LEU A 85 -11.95 -3.46 4.20
N LEU A 86 -11.16 -4.23 3.45
CA LEU A 86 -10.99 -5.66 3.72
C LEU A 86 -10.39 -5.89 5.10
N GLY A 87 -9.40 -5.09 5.50
CA GLY A 87 -8.85 -5.06 6.85
C GLY A 87 -9.94 -4.91 7.91
N VAL A 88 -10.69 -3.81 7.85
CA VAL A 88 -11.77 -3.49 8.80
C VAL A 88 -12.83 -4.59 8.86
N ILE A 89 -13.28 -5.10 7.70
CA ILE A 89 -14.29 -6.14 7.62
C ILE A 89 -13.79 -7.42 8.30
N ILE A 90 -12.58 -7.87 7.96
CA ILE A 90 -12.02 -9.12 8.48
C ILE A 90 -11.74 -9.01 9.98
N THR A 91 -11.16 -7.89 10.44
CA THR A 91 -10.91 -7.68 11.87
C THR A 91 -12.21 -7.60 12.67
N SER A 92 -13.25 -6.95 12.13
CA SER A 92 -14.57 -6.89 12.77
C SER A 92 -15.21 -8.27 12.88
N ILE A 93 -15.13 -9.08 11.82
CA ILE A 93 -15.62 -10.47 11.84
C ILE A 93 -14.88 -11.29 12.91
N LEU A 94 -13.56 -11.14 13.00
CA LEU A 94 -12.73 -11.85 13.98
C LEU A 94 -13.03 -11.44 15.43
N MET A 95 -13.32 -10.16 15.67
CA MET A 95 -13.68 -9.66 17.01
C MET A 95 -15.15 -9.91 17.37
N GLY A 96 -16.01 -10.20 16.39
CA GLY A 96 -17.45 -10.35 16.59
C GLY A 96 -18.20 -9.04 16.83
N GLU A 97 -17.53 -7.91 16.64
CA GLU A 97 -18.08 -6.56 16.81
C GLU A 97 -17.54 -5.60 15.75
N TRP A 98 -18.18 -4.44 15.61
CA TRP A 98 -17.70 -3.40 14.71
C TRP A 98 -16.42 -2.79 15.27
N PHE A 99 -15.28 -3.14 14.66
CA PHE A 99 -13.97 -2.67 15.11
C PHE A 99 -13.35 -1.72 14.08
N VAL A 100 -13.03 -0.51 14.54
CA VAL A 100 -12.23 0.46 13.80
C VAL A 100 -10.98 0.76 14.62
N SER A 101 -9.81 0.61 14.01
CA SER A 101 -8.53 0.87 14.68
C SER A 101 -8.53 2.26 15.32
N PRO A 102 -8.23 2.42 16.61
CA PRO A 102 -8.09 3.74 17.23
C PRO A 102 -6.93 4.56 16.64
N LEU A 103 -6.01 3.91 15.92
CA LEU A 103 -4.88 4.55 15.24
C LEU A 103 -5.25 5.11 13.85
N TRP A 104 -6.52 5.06 13.45
CA TRP A 104 -6.97 5.55 12.14
C TRP A 104 -6.55 7.00 11.82
N VAL A 105 -6.42 7.85 12.86
CA VAL A 105 -5.97 9.25 12.75
C VAL A 105 -4.52 9.36 12.30
N ILE A 106 -3.68 8.38 12.65
CA ILE A 106 -2.26 8.29 12.26
C ILE A 106 -2.14 7.53 10.93
N ASP A 107 -2.91 6.46 10.77
CA ASP A 107 -2.91 5.62 9.58
C ASP A 107 -3.27 6.42 8.33
N PHE A 108 -4.29 7.27 8.42
CA PHE A 108 -4.78 8.01 7.27
C PHE A 108 -3.72 8.98 6.67
N PRO A 109 -3.07 9.88 7.43
CA PRO A 109 -1.97 10.71 6.93
C PRO A 109 -0.81 9.89 6.35
N VAL A 110 -0.41 8.81 7.02
CA VAL A 110 0.68 7.93 6.56
C VAL A 110 0.33 7.29 5.22
N THR A 111 -0.91 6.85 5.06
CA THR A 111 -1.43 6.31 3.81
C THR A 111 -1.42 7.34 2.68
N VAL A 112 -1.84 8.57 2.94
CA VAL A 112 -1.82 9.67 1.95
C VAL A 112 -0.39 9.95 1.48
N ILE A 113 0.56 10.04 2.42
CA ILE A 113 1.98 10.24 2.11
C ILE A 113 2.51 9.06 1.28
N THR A 114 2.21 7.83 1.68
CA THR A 114 2.65 6.61 1.00
C THR A 114 2.14 6.57 -0.45
N ILE A 115 0.87 6.92 -0.69
CA ILE A 115 0.31 7.03 -2.04
C ILE A 115 1.06 8.08 -2.86
N GLY A 116 1.32 9.26 -2.29
CA GLY A 116 2.07 10.33 -2.94
C GLY A 116 3.48 9.92 -3.34
N VAL A 117 4.23 9.32 -2.40
CA VAL A 117 5.60 8.85 -2.64
C VAL A 117 5.61 7.73 -3.68
N ALA A 118 4.70 6.74 -3.57
CA ALA A 118 4.59 5.64 -4.53
C ALA A 118 4.31 6.15 -5.94
N MET A 119 3.46 7.17 -6.07
CA MET A 119 3.16 7.80 -7.34
C MET A 119 4.38 8.47 -7.98
N ILE A 120 5.20 9.17 -7.18
CA ILE A 120 6.44 9.80 -7.63
C ILE A 120 7.44 8.74 -8.10
N ILE A 121 7.70 7.72 -7.26
CA ILE A 121 8.62 6.63 -7.57
C ILE A 121 8.16 5.88 -8.82
N GLY A 122 6.89 5.45 -8.87
CA GLY A 122 6.34 4.71 -10.01
C GLY A 122 6.40 5.49 -11.32
N ARG A 123 6.17 6.81 -11.28
CA ARG A 123 6.34 7.68 -12.45
C ARG A 123 7.80 7.80 -12.88
N SER A 124 8.72 7.93 -11.93
CA SER A 124 10.16 7.97 -12.21
C SER A 124 10.63 6.66 -12.85
N LEU A 125 10.25 5.52 -12.29
CA LEU A 125 10.59 4.18 -12.81
C LEU A 125 10.05 3.92 -14.22
N ARG A 126 8.95 4.57 -14.60
CA ARG A 126 8.41 4.50 -15.96
C ARG A 126 9.24 5.31 -16.96
N LYS A 127 9.80 6.44 -16.51
CA LYS A 127 10.63 7.36 -17.33
C LYS A 127 12.12 7.02 -17.29
N GLY A 128 12.55 6.07 -16.47
CA GLY A 128 13.94 5.71 -16.25
C GLY A 128 14.68 5.22 -17.51
N PRO A 129 16.03 5.12 -17.44
CA PRO A 129 16.91 4.99 -18.61
C PRO A 129 16.52 3.85 -19.55
N ILE A 130 16.02 2.72 -19.06
CA ILE A 130 15.60 1.57 -19.89
C ILE A 130 14.58 1.97 -20.97
N ALA A 131 13.74 2.98 -20.71
CA ALA A 131 12.83 3.53 -21.71
C ALA A 131 13.55 4.37 -22.78
N SER A 132 14.62 5.09 -22.43
CA SER A 132 15.43 5.86 -23.40
C SER A 132 16.31 4.98 -24.27
N TRP A 133 16.78 3.83 -23.77
CA TRP A 133 17.54 2.86 -24.60
C TRP A 133 16.68 2.22 -25.69
N LYS A 134 15.38 1.95 -25.41
CA LYS A 134 14.46 1.43 -26.43
C LYS A 134 14.18 2.43 -27.55
N VAL A 135 14.08 3.72 -27.23
CA VAL A 135 13.87 4.79 -28.24
C VAL A 135 15.09 4.97 -29.14
N ASN A 136 16.30 4.75 -28.61
CA ASN A 136 17.54 4.87 -29.39
C ASN A 136 17.91 3.63 -30.21
N ALA A 137 17.29 2.47 -29.97
CA ALA A 137 17.55 1.24 -30.74
C ALA A 137 16.62 1.09 -31.96
N GLU A 138 15.61 1.96 -32.10
CA GLU A 138 14.62 1.95 -33.19
C GLU A 138 14.80 3.11 -34.19
N ASN A 139 15.88 3.90 -34.07
CA ASN A 139 16.33 4.93 -35.02
C ASN A 139 17.69 4.56 -35.63
#